data_AF-A0A2A4TDY7-F1
#
_entry.id   AF-A0A2A4TDY7-F1
#
_cell.length_a   1.000
_cell.length_b   1.000
_cell.length_c   1.000
_cell.angle_alpha   90.00
_cell.angle_beta   90.00
_cell.angle_gamma   90.00
#
_symmetry.space_group_name_H-M   'P 1'
#
loop_
_entity.id
_entity.type
_entity.pdbx_description
1 polymer ?
#
loop_
_entity_poly.entity_id
_entity_poly.type
_entity_poly.pdbx_seq_one_letter_code
_entity_poly.pdbx_strand_id
1 'polypeptide(L)'
;MISCNEEKEEIISYNVTVIGKGLDCGETFLIKFNDNIDGLIDNSFDNVFYAINLYDEYKIESLQIKVTFREPLVEELLSCTTFGPAYPQIFIIETQR
;
A
#
# COMPACT_ATOMS: atom_id res chain seq x y z
N MET A 1 -13.47 -33.45 -22.63
CA MET A 1 -13.00 -32.07 -22.86
C MET A 1 -13.76 -31.14 -21.95
N ILE A 2 -13.16 -30.69 -20.85
CA ILE A 2 -13.38 -29.38 -20.22
C ILE A 2 -12.02 -29.04 -19.60
N SER A 3 -11.24 -28.20 -20.29
CA SER A 3 -10.03 -27.60 -19.73
C SER A 3 -10.49 -26.35 -19.01
N CYS A 4 -10.50 -26.36 -17.67
CA CYS A 4 -10.58 -25.13 -16.90
C CYS A 4 -9.22 -24.44 -17.04
N ASN A 5 -9.08 -23.55 -18.02
CA ASN A 5 -8.05 -22.54 -17.97
C ASN A 5 -8.57 -21.47 -17.02
N GLU A 6 -8.29 -21.64 -15.73
CA GLU A 6 -8.33 -20.53 -14.78
C GLU A 6 -7.23 -19.57 -15.22
N GLU A 7 -7.61 -18.43 -15.79
CA GLU A 7 -6.73 -17.27 -15.91
C GLU A 7 -6.37 -16.88 -14.47
N LYS A 8 -5.22 -17.37 -13.99
CA LYS A 8 -4.65 -16.88 -12.75
C LYS A 8 -4.28 -15.44 -13.00
N GLU A 9 -5.09 -14.51 -12.52
CA GLU A 9 -4.64 -13.13 -12.28
C GLU A 9 -3.33 -13.24 -11.51
N GLU A 10 -2.22 -12.85 -12.14
CA GLU A 10 -0.93 -12.83 -11.46
C GLU A 10 -1.05 -11.84 -10.31
N ILE A 11 -1.03 -12.35 -9.09
CA ILE A 11 -0.98 -11.51 -7.89
C ILE A 11 0.42 -10.88 -7.86
N ILE A 12 0.53 -9.64 -8.33
CA ILE A 12 1.80 -8.92 -8.37
C ILE A 12 2.05 -8.32 -6.99
N SER A 13 3.18 -8.69 -6.40
CA SER A 13 3.67 -8.12 -5.14
C SER A 13 4.89 -7.23 -5.37
N TYR A 14 5.00 -6.17 -4.57
CA TYR A 14 6.04 -5.15 -4.71
C TYR A 14 6.85 -5.00 -3.42
N ASN A 15 8.14 -4.73 -3.56
CA ASN A 15 9.00 -4.45 -2.42
C ASN A 15 8.74 -3.04 -1.90
N VAL A 16 8.50 -2.94 -0.60
CA VAL A 16 8.27 -1.68 0.09
C VAL A 16 9.11 -1.60 1.37
N THR A 17 9.36 -0.38 1.80
CA THR A 17 9.92 -0.07 3.11
C THR A 17 8.85 0.62 3.94
N VAL A 18 8.58 0.10 5.14
CA VAL A 18 7.69 0.73 6.12
C VAL A 18 8.41 1.94 6.70
N ILE A 19 7.85 3.13 6.48
CA ILE A 19 8.46 4.39 6.92
C ILE A 19 8.10 4.70 8.37
N GLY A 20 6.89 4.38 8.80
CA GLY A 20 6.41 4.67 10.14
C GLY A 20 5.01 5.25 10.12
N LYS A 21 4.55 5.78 11.26
CA LYS A 21 3.23 6.42 11.36
C LYS A 21 3.23 7.74 10.59
N GLY A 22 2.21 7.94 9.74
CA GLY A 22 1.95 9.24 9.17
C GLY A 22 1.40 10.22 10.21
N LEU A 23 1.52 11.50 9.90
CA LEU A 23 1.02 12.60 10.75
C LEU A 23 -0.48 12.86 10.57
N ASP A 24 -1.09 12.21 9.57
CA ASP A 24 -2.48 12.36 9.21
C ASP A 24 -3.14 11.00 9.00
N CYS A 25 -4.45 10.98 8.70
CA CYS A 25 -5.22 9.78 8.39
C CYS A 25 -5.22 8.75 9.55
N GLY A 26 -5.39 9.22 10.79
CA GLY A 26 -5.64 8.36 11.94
C GLY A 26 -4.48 7.46 12.35
N GLU A 27 -3.24 7.98 12.35
CA GLU A 27 -2.02 7.24 12.69
C GLU A 27 -1.70 6.05 11.77
N THR A 28 -2.23 6.07 10.55
CA THR A 28 -1.97 5.03 9.55
C THR A 28 -0.49 5.03 9.14
N PHE A 29 0.07 3.84 8.96
CA PHE A 29 1.46 3.69 8.57
C PHE A 29 1.66 4.07 7.10
N LEU A 30 2.78 4.73 6.84
CA LEU A 30 3.29 5.03 5.53
C LEU A 30 4.23 3.92 5.08
N ILE A 31 4.13 3.55 3.80
CA ILE A 31 5.09 2.69 3.12
C ILE A 31 5.64 3.42 1.91
N LYS A 32 6.89 3.12 1.56
CA LYS A 32 7.55 3.60 0.36
C LYS A 32 7.83 2.43 -0.56
N PHE A 33 7.43 2.51 -1.82
CA PHE A 33 7.86 1.52 -2.81
C PHE A 33 9.31 1.74 -3.19
N ASN A 34 10.08 0.65 -3.17
CA ASN A 34 11.51 0.68 -3.44
C ASN A 34 11.80 0.87 -4.93
N ASP A 35 10.87 0.41 -5.78
CA ASP A 35 10.92 0.51 -7.23
C ASP A 35 9.79 1.42 -7.73
N ASN A 36 9.94 2.00 -8.93
CA ASN A 36 8.84 2.70 -9.57
C ASN A 36 7.75 1.71 -9.95
N ILE A 37 6.50 2.07 -9.66
CA ILE A 37 5.34 1.26 -10.04
C ILE A 37 4.60 1.94 -11.17
N ASP A 38 4.46 1.22 -12.27
CA ASP A 38 3.59 1.63 -13.37
C ASP A 38 2.12 1.45 -12.96
N GLY A 39 1.29 2.45 -13.21
CA GLY A 39 -0.16 2.35 -13.02
C GLY A 39 -0.73 2.87 -11.70
N LEU A 40 0.09 3.39 -10.77
CA LEU A 40 -0.41 4.15 -9.62
C LEU A 40 -0.58 5.64 -9.96
N ILE A 41 -1.70 6.22 -9.49
CA ILE A 41 -2.01 7.64 -9.66
C ILE A 41 -1.07 8.46 -8.76
N ASP A 42 -0.21 9.22 -9.43
CA ASP A 42 0.62 10.31 -8.92
C ASP A 42 1.73 9.94 -7.91
N ASN A 43 2.89 9.59 -8.47
CA ASN A 43 4.15 9.31 -7.77
C ASN A 43 4.85 10.59 -7.22
N SER A 44 4.12 11.71 -7.07
CA SER A 44 4.68 13.02 -6.72
C SER A 44 5.32 13.11 -5.33
N PHE A 45 5.07 12.11 -4.48
CA PHE A 45 5.60 12.00 -3.13
C PHE A 45 6.62 10.86 -2.96
N ASP A 46 7.54 10.69 -3.91
CA ASP A 46 8.66 9.73 -3.80
C ASP A 46 8.18 8.28 -3.52
N ASN A 47 7.08 7.90 -4.19
CA ASN A 47 6.40 6.61 -4.06
C ASN A 47 5.98 6.26 -2.61
N VAL A 48 5.62 7.25 -1.81
CA VAL A 48 5.12 7.08 -0.43
C VAL A 48 3.59 7.10 -0.39
N PHE A 49 3.00 6.12 0.29
CA PHE A 49 1.56 5.91 0.38
C PHE A 49 1.13 5.57 1.81
N TYR A 50 -0.08 5.97 2.19
CA TYR A 50 -0.75 5.43 3.38
C TYR A 50 -1.20 4.00 3.12
N ALA A 51 -0.75 3.06 3.96
CA ALA A 51 -1.05 1.64 3.85
C ALA A 51 -2.24 1.25 4.74
N ILE A 52 -3.44 1.32 4.17
CA ILE A 52 -4.66 0.83 4.82
C ILE A 52 -4.55 -0.68 4.97
N ASN A 53 -4.99 -1.21 6.11
CA ASN A 53 -5.00 -2.65 6.39
C ASN A 53 -3.61 -3.32 6.45
N LEU A 54 -2.54 -2.56 6.72
CA LEU A 54 -1.25 -3.18 7.05
C LEU A 54 -1.34 -3.91 8.40
N TYR A 55 -0.99 -5.20 8.44
CA TYR A 55 -1.03 -5.98 9.68
C TYR A 55 -0.04 -5.45 10.72
N ASP A 56 -0.42 -5.53 12.00
CA ASP A 56 0.35 -4.96 13.12
C ASP A 56 1.78 -5.51 13.23
N GLU A 57 1.99 -6.77 12.85
CA GLU A 57 3.32 -7.40 12.85
C GLU A 57 4.32 -6.76 11.88
N TYR A 58 3.83 -6.02 10.88
CA TYR A 58 4.65 -5.30 9.90
C TYR A 58 4.72 -3.80 10.16
N LYS A 59 4.06 -3.28 11.21
CA LYS A 59 4.09 -1.86 11.61
C LYS A 59 5.38 -1.51 12.36
N ILE A 60 6.52 -1.83 11.75
CA ILE A 60 7.86 -1.62 12.29
C ILE A 60 8.59 -0.67 11.34
N GLU A 61 9.04 0.47 11.86
CA GLU A 61 9.81 1.43 11.08
C GLU A 61 11.07 0.80 10.46
N SER A 62 11.35 1.19 9.22
CA SER A 62 12.43 0.66 8.37
C SER A 62 12.32 -0.82 8.01
N LEU A 63 11.20 -1.49 8.28
CA LEU A 63 11.00 -2.87 7.87
C LEU A 63 10.76 -2.97 6.37
N GLN A 64 11.52 -3.85 5.69
CA GLN A 64 11.29 -4.19 4.30
C GLN A 64 10.37 -5.40 4.20
N ILE A 65 9.34 -5.29 3.37
CA ILE A 65 8.31 -6.31 3.15
C ILE A 65 7.92 -6.30 1.67
N LYS A 66 7.24 -7.36 1.23
CA LYS A 66 6.50 -7.40 -0.03
C LYS A 66 5.02 -7.24 0.24
N VAL A 67 4.37 -6.41 -0.56
CA VAL A 67 2.92 -6.19 -0.45
C VAL A 67 2.23 -6.39 -1.78
N THR A 68 1.04 -6.97 -1.72
CA THR A 68 0.04 -6.92 -2.77
C THR A 68 -0.99 -5.88 -2.36
N PHE A 69 -1.37 -4.99 -3.27
CA PHE A 69 -2.27 -3.89 -2.96
C PHE A 69 -3.29 -3.66 -4.08
N ARG A 70 -4.29 -2.83 -3.77
CA ARG A 70 -5.23 -2.25 -4.73
C ARG A 70 -5.58 -0.81 -4.33
N GLU A 71 -6.29 -0.11 -5.21
CA GLU A 71 -6.94 1.14 -4.83
C GLU A 71 -7.98 0.89 -3.71
N PRO A 72 -8.08 1.77 -2.71
CA PRO A 72 -9.09 1.65 -1.66
C PRO A 72 -10.50 1.86 -2.22
N LEU A 73 -11.48 1.17 -1.65
CA LEU A 73 -12.89 1.48 -1.89
C LEU A 73 -13.25 2.78 -1.17
N VAL A 74 -14.31 3.45 -1.62
CA VAL A 74 -14.78 4.73 -1.06
C VAL A 74 -15.01 4.64 0.46
N GLU A 75 -15.49 3.50 0.94
CA GLU A 75 -15.77 3.23 2.35
C GLU A 75 -14.53 2.84 3.17
N GLU A 76 -13.42 2.53 2.51
CA GLU A 76 -12.12 2.25 3.14
C GLU A 76 -11.23 3.49 3.20
N LEU A 77 -11.55 4.53 2.43
CA LEU A 77 -10.81 5.77 2.42
C LEU A 77 -10.82 6.41 3.80
N LEU A 78 -9.62 6.68 4.30
CA LEU A 78 -9.44 7.38 5.55
C LEU A 78 -9.71 8.86 5.35
N SER A 79 -10.42 9.44 6.32
CA SER A 79 -10.60 10.88 6.41
C SER A 79 -9.30 11.51 6.89
N CYS A 80 -8.42 11.84 5.94
CA CYS A 80 -7.23 12.63 6.19
C CYS A 80 -7.61 14.09 6.37
N THR A 81 -6.96 14.77 7.29
CA THR A 81 -7.00 16.23 7.39
C THR A 81 -6.10 16.84 6.29
N THR A 82 -5.86 18.15 6.37
CA THR A 82 -4.84 18.82 5.52
C THR A 82 -3.53 19.01 6.30
N PHE A 83 -3.29 18.16 7.31
CA PHE A 83 -2.18 18.31 8.23
C PHE A 83 -0.97 17.48 7.78
N GLY A 84 -0.11 18.11 6.97
CA GLY A 84 1.09 17.48 6.42
C GLY A 84 0.95 17.11 4.95
N PRO A 85 1.86 16.27 4.42
CA PRO A 85 1.81 15.86 3.02
C PRO A 85 0.56 15.01 2.74
N ALA A 86 -0.11 15.33 1.64
CA ALA A 86 -1.27 14.58 1.17
C ALA A 86 -0.82 13.32 0.42
N TYR A 87 -0.24 12.35 1.14
CA TYR A 87 0.15 11.08 0.54
C TYR A 87 -1.10 10.33 0.04
N PRO A 88 -1.05 9.73 -1.16
CA PRO A 88 -2.11 8.85 -1.64
C PRO A 88 -2.31 7.64 -0.72
N GLN A 89 -3.50 7.04 -0.78
CA GLN A 89 -3.89 5.89 0.04
C GLN A 89 -3.98 4.62 -0.82
N ILE A 90 -3.52 3.50 -0.28
CA ILE A 90 -3.66 2.17 -0.89
C ILE A 90 -4.18 1.18 0.14
N PHE A 91 -4.85 0.14 -0.33
CA PHE A 91 -5.33 -0.94 0.51
C PHE A 91 -4.45 -2.18 0.35
N ILE A 92 -3.86 -2.64 1.45
CA ILE A 92 -3.01 -3.83 1.47
C ILE A 92 -3.89 -5.08 1.54
N ILE A 93 -3.71 -5.96 0.56
CA ILE A 93 -4.41 -7.23 0.45
C ILE A 93 -3.59 -8.33 1.12
N GLU A 94 -2.29 -8.38 0.82
CA GLU A 94 -1.36 -9.38 1.34
C GLU A 94 -0.02 -8.76 1.71
N THR A 95 0.66 -9.38 2.67
CA THR A 95 2.00 -8.98 3.10
C THR A 95 2.87 -10.20 3.32
N GLN A 96 4.14 -10.12 2.89
CA GLN A 96 5.13 -11.18 3.00
C GLN A 96 6.48 -10.56 3.40
N ARG A 97 7.32 -11.33 4.08
CA ARG A 97 8.67 -10.89 4.50
C ARG A 97 9.76 -11.59 3.68
#